data_AF-A0A3A4QZI1-F1
#
_entry.id   AF-A0A3A4QZI1-F1
#
_cell.length_a   1.000
_cell.length_b   1.000
_cell.length_c   1.000
_cell.angle_alpha   90.00
_cell.angle_beta   90.00
_cell.angle_gamma   90.00
#
_symmetry.space_group_name_H-M   'P 1'
#
loop_
_entity.id
_entity.type
_entity.pdbx_description
1 polymer ?
#
loop_
_entity_poly.entity_id
_entity_poly.type
_entity_poly.pdbx_seq_one_letter_code
_entity_poly.pdbx_strand_id
1 'polypeptide(L)'
;MKRLIFITCIILSIASIAGADPLGKYYKWSQFPDMDASGYDVPDVHPNILADDFLCENGLDITDIHWWGSLIGWQQDLPMPDPALAPQPDFFDFSFHTDVPAGPNSPYSHPGGLLATDQASKVEYTVNYFGTIDHGGIFEHVFQYNFDLHQYWQQQQGQIYWLDISAIYAQQPMFTWGWHTAKTQWNDSAVMLAPGTPQGWAPIDSGEPRDLAFELSTVPEPGAMILFGMGGFFWLAKRIRKHV
;
A
#
# COMPACT_ATOMS: atom_id res chain seq x y z
N MET A 1 -47.41 35.88 34.94
CA MET A 1 -47.55 35.49 33.51
C MET A 1 -47.24 36.68 32.62
N LYS A 2 -46.13 36.65 31.88
CA LYS A 2 -45.91 37.35 30.58
C LYS A 2 -44.58 36.83 30.00
N ARG A 3 -44.66 36.41 28.74
CA ARG A 3 -43.75 35.48 28.04
C ARG A 3 -42.51 36.22 27.52
N LEU A 4 -41.33 35.59 27.63
CA LEU A 4 -40.09 36.03 27.01
C LEU A 4 -39.99 35.37 25.62
N ILE A 5 -39.86 36.18 24.56
CA ILE A 5 -39.70 35.72 23.18
C ILE A 5 -38.20 35.50 22.94
N PHE A 6 -37.79 34.26 22.67
CA PHE A 6 -36.46 33.96 22.15
C PHE A 6 -36.52 33.99 20.61
N ILE A 7 -35.74 34.89 20.01
CA ILE A 7 -35.48 34.92 18.57
C ILE A 7 -34.30 33.97 18.33
N THR A 8 -34.53 32.89 17.60
CA THR A 8 -33.47 32.00 17.14
C THR A 8 -33.09 32.41 15.72
N CYS A 9 -31.92 33.00 15.54
CA CYS A 9 -31.31 33.21 14.23
C CYS A 9 -30.84 31.86 13.68
N ILE A 10 -31.46 31.40 12.60
CA ILE A 10 -30.96 30.29 11.80
C ILE A 10 -29.94 30.86 10.82
N ILE A 11 -28.66 30.54 11.04
CA ILE A 11 -27.59 30.81 10.07
C ILE A 11 -27.39 29.52 9.28
N LEU A 12 -27.83 29.50 8.02
CA LEU A 12 -27.41 28.49 7.05
C LEU A 12 -25.99 28.81 6.59
N SER A 13 -25.01 28.04 7.03
CA SER A 13 -23.68 28.01 6.44
C SER A 13 -23.60 26.88 5.43
N ILE A 14 -23.66 27.22 4.14
CA ILE A 14 -23.30 26.33 3.04
C ILE A 14 -21.77 26.30 3.01
N ALA A 15 -21.17 25.22 3.52
CA ALA A 15 -19.76 24.93 3.27
C ALA A 15 -19.67 24.25 1.90
N SER A 16 -19.02 24.93 0.96
CA SER A 16 -18.66 24.38 -0.35
C SER A 16 -17.65 23.25 -0.18
N ILE A 17 -18.10 22.01 -0.39
CA ILE A 17 -17.25 20.82 -0.43
C ILE A 17 -16.59 20.79 -1.81
N ALA A 18 -15.28 21.06 -1.85
CA ALA A 18 -14.46 20.64 -2.97
C ALA A 18 -14.23 19.13 -2.84
N GLY A 19 -14.95 18.35 -3.65
CA GLY A 19 -14.58 17.02 -4.15
C GLY A 19 -13.95 15.99 -3.19
N ALA A 20 -14.38 15.89 -1.93
CA ALA A 20 -14.05 14.75 -1.08
C ALA A 20 -15.20 13.73 -1.17
N ASP A 21 -14.87 12.49 -1.53
CA ASP A 21 -15.75 11.33 -1.36
C ASP A 21 -16.27 11.32 0.10
N PRO A 22 -17.59 11.23 0.36
CA PRO A 22 -18.15 11.36 1.71
C PRO A 22 -17.64 10.31 2.71
N LEU A 23 -16.94 9.27 2.25
CA LEU A 23 -16.29 8.22 3.05
C LEU A 23 -14.76 8.16 2.84
N GLY A 24 -14.18 9.20 2.23
CA GLY A 24 -12.86 9.21 1.58
C GLY A 24 -11.82 8.26 2.16
N LYS A 25 -11.38 7.33 1.31
CA LYS A 25 -10.20 6.50 1.53
C LYS A 25 -8.97 7.41 1.71
N TYR A 26 -8.24 7.26 2.82
CA TYR A 26 -7.03 8.04 3.08
C TYR A 26 -5.80 7.14 2.90
N TYR A 27 -4.91 7.52 1.99
CA TYR A 27 -3.63 6.86 1.84
C TYR A 27 -2.75 7.08 3.08
N LYS A 28 -2.19 5.99 3.59
CA LYS A 28 -1.26 5.92 4.71
C LYS A 28 0.18 5.72 4.25
N TRP A 29 0.35 5.04 3.11
CA TRP A 29 1.63 4.83 2.44
C TRP A 29 1.39 4.77 0.94
N SER A 30 2.35 5.24 0.16
CA SER A 30 2.23 5.18 -1.30
C SER A 30 3.57 5.13 -2.02
N GLN A 31 3.80 4.00 -2.70
CA GLN A 31 4.87 3.76 -3.65
C GLN A 31 4.29 3.25 -4.97
N PHE A 32 4.14 4.14 -5.96
CA PHE A 32 3.65 3.79 -7.29
C PHE A 32 4.67 2.93 -8.07
N PRO A 33 4.23 2.07 -8.99
CA PRO A 33 5.12 1.27 -9.84
C PRO A 33 5.99 2.14 -10.75
N ASP A 34 7.24 1.70 -10.98
CA ASP A 34 8.14 2.33 -11.96
C ASP A 34 7.74 1.97 -13.40
N MET A 35 6.83 2.75 -13.99
CA MET A 35 6.37 2.51 -15.36
C MET A 35 7.36 2.94 -16.46
N ASP A 36 8.59 3.32 -16.10
CA ASP A 36 9.65 3.58 -17.08
C ASP A 36 10.32 2.27 -17.51
N ALA A 37 11.14 2.31 -18.56
CA ALA A 37 11.90 1.16 -19.04
C ALA A 37 12.89 0.55 -18.01
N SER A 38 13.10 1.22 -16.87
CA SER A 38 13.91 0.75 -15.74
C SER A 38 13.14 -0.04 -14.68
N GLY A 39 11.81 0.02 -14.69
CA GLY A 39 10.99 -0.82 -13.83
C GLY A 39 11.07 -2.27 -14.24
N TYR A 40 10.97 -3.16 -13.28
CA TYR A 40 10.98 -4.59 -13.53
C TYR A 40 10.26 -5.33 -12.40
N ASP A 41 9.87 -6.57 -12.66
CA ASP A 41 9.33 -7.45 -11.63
C ASP A 41 10.42 -8.28 -10.96
N VAL A 42 10.37 -8.36 -9.63
CA VAL A 42 11.14 -9.34 -8.87
C VAL A 42 10.31 -10.63 -8.77
N PRO A 43 10.75 -11.76 -9.35
CA PRO A 43 9.96 -12.99 -9.35
C PRO A 43 9.70 -13.50 -7.94
N ASP A 44 8.42 -13.64 -7.59
CA ASP A 44 8.02 -14.25 -6.34
C ASP A 44 7.84 -15.76 -6.55
N VAL A 45 8.97 -16.47 -6.47
CA VAL A 45 9.03 -17.92 -6.69
C VAL A 45 9.20 -18.60 -5.34
N HIS A 46 8.16 -19.28 -4.86
CA HIS A 46 8.25 -20.07 -3.64
C HIS A 46 9.49 -21.01 -3.67
N PRO A 47 10.32 -21.02 -2.61
CA PRO A 47 10.08 -20.46 -1.28
C PRO A 47 10.76 -19.09 -1.04
N ASN A 48 11.05 -18.33 -2.08
CA ASN A 48 11.48 -16.94 -1.91
C ASN A 48 10.33 -16.13 -1.30
N ILE A 49 10.68 -15.16 -0.46
CA ILE A 49 9.74 -14.21 0.13
C ILE A 49 10.31 -12.83 -0.10
N LEU A 50 9.50 -11.89 -0.57
CA LEU A 50 9.86 -10.50 -0.80
C LEU A 50 9.17 -9.64 0.24
N ALA A 51 9.88 -8.64 0.77
CA ALA A 51 9.31 -7.69 1.70
C ALA A 51 9.87 -6.30 1.46
N ASP A 52 9.04 -5.29 1.74
CA ASP A 52 9.42 -3.90 1.66
C ASP A 52 8.90 -3.13 2.88
N ASP A 53 9.57 -2.03 3.20
CA ASP A 53 9.30 -1.27 4.41
C ASP A 53 8.41 -0.05 4.17
N PHE A 54 7.84 0.47 5.26
CA PHE A 54 7.03 1.69 5.23
C PHE A 54 6.93 2.34 6.62
N LEU A 55 6.82 3.67 6.61
CA LEU A 55 6.61 4.46 7.81
C LEU A 55 5.12 4.60 8.14
N CYS A 56 4.74 4.33 9.39
CA CYS A 56 3.43 4.73 9.88
C CYS A 56 3.40 6.22 10.27
N GLU A 57 2.87 7.08 9.40
CA GLU A 57 2.90 8.54 9.64
C GLU A 57 1.86 9.05 10.66
N ASN A 58 0.73 8.36 10.82
CA ASN A 58 -0.45 8.88 11.52
C ASN A 58 -1.08 7.94 12.55
N GLY A 59 -0.61 6.70 12.68
CA GLY A 59 -1.12 5.73 13.65
C GLY A 59 -2.56 5.22 13.40
N LEU A 60 -3.17 5.55 12.26
CA LEU A 60 -4.47 4.98 11.87
C LEU A 60 -4.31 3.51 11.47
N ASP A 61 -5.39 2.75 11.50
CA ASP A 61 -5.36 1.34 11.08
C ASP A 61 -5.22 1.22 9.57
N ILE A 62 -4.52 0.20 9.09
CA ILE A 62 -4.56 -0.22 7.69
C ILE A 62 -5.83 -1.03 7.48
N THR A 63 -6.63 -0.64 6.49
CA THR A 63 -7.87 -1.32 6.14
C THR A 63 -7.77 -2.08 4.83
N ASP A 64 -6.83 -1.72 3.97
CA ASP A 64 -6.70 -2.28 2.63
C ASP A 64 -5.28 -2.08 2.08
N ILE A 65 -4.93 -2.95 1.15
CA ILE A 65 -3.64 -3.00 0.48
C ILE A 65 -3.86 -2.94 -1.03
N HIS A 66 -3.08 -2.10 -1.69
CA HIS A 66 -2.91 -2.09 -3.13
C HIS A 66 -1.48 -2.43 -3.48
N TRP A 67 -1.27 -3.29 -4.47
CA TRP A 67 0.09 -3.66 -4.88
C TRP A 67 0.15 -3.88 -6.39
N TRP A 68 1.36 -3.78 -6.93
CA TRP A 68 1.58 -3.93 -8.37
C TRP A 68 2.54 -5.07 -8.66
N GLY A 69 2.26 -5.75 -9.77
CA GLY A 69 3.09 -6.85 -10.26
C GLY A 69 2.65 -7.28 -11.65
N SER A 70 3.51 -7.98 -12.35
CA SER A 70 3.17 -8.59 -13.64
C SER A 70 3.31 -10.11 -13.59
N LEU A 71 2.80 -10.74 -14.65
CA LEU A 71 2.94 -12.16 -14.90
C LEU A 71 4.12 -12.34 -15.84
N ILE A 72 5.25 -12.81 -15.32
CA ILE A 72 6.54 -12.80 -16.02
C ILE A 72 6.44 -13.54 -17.35
N GLY A 73 6.67 -12.82 -18.45
CA GLY A 73 6.64 -13.33 -19.81
C GLY A 73 5.24 -13.53 -20.42
N TRP A 74 4.17 -13.16 -19.73
CA TRP A 74 2.81 -13.26 -20.25
C TRP A 74 2.57 -12.22 -21.35
N GLN A 75 2.23 -12.69 -22.56
CA GLN A 75 1.93 -11.85 -23.74
C GLN A 75 3.01 -10.80 -24.08
N GLN A 76 4.27 -11.08 -23.73
CA GLN A 76 5.40 -10.15 -23.91
C GLN A 76 5.73 -9.77 -25.37
N ASP A 77 5.11 -10.44 -26.35
CA ASP A 77 5.21 -10.14 -27.78
C ASP A 77 4.09 -9.22 -28.28
N LEU A 78 3.16 -8.82 -27.40
CA LEU A 78 2.00 -8.00 -27.75
C LEU A 78 2.08 -6.62 -27.06
N PRO A 79 2.11 -5.50 -27.80
CA PRO A 79 2.06 -4.16 -27.20
C PRO A 79 0.70 -3.82 -26.58
N MET A 80 -0.34 -4.57 -26.93
CA MET A 80 -1.71 -4.38 -26.46
C MET A 80 -2.32 -5.75 -26.16
N PRO A 81 -2.18 -6.25 -24.92
CA PRO A 81 -2.72 -7.54 -24.53
C PRO A 81 -4.25 -7.46 -24.37
N ASP A 82 -4.90 -8.62 -24.21
CA ASP A 82 -6.24 -8.68 -23.63
C ASP A 82 -6.11 -9.04 -22.14
N PRO A 83 -6.24 -8.07 -21.21
CA PRO A 83 -6.04 -8.31 -19.78
C PRO A 83 -7.01 -9.33 -19.18
N ALA A 84 -8.16 -9.57 -19.81
CA ALA A 84 -9.12 -10.58 -19.35
C ALA A 84 -8.58 -12.02 -19.47
N LEU A 85 -7.51 -12.23 -20.25
CA LEU A 85 -6.85 -13.53 -20.43
C LEU A 85 -5.68 -13.75 -19.46
N ALA A 86 -5.36 -12.77 -18.61
CA ALA A 86 -4.24 -12.85 -17.69
C ALA A 86 -4.51 -13.89 -16.57
N PRO A 87 -3.68 -14.96 -16.44
CA PRO A 87 -3.85 -15.94 -15.38
C PRO A 87 -3.45 -15.35 -14.03
N GLN A 88 -4.42 -15.18 -13.13
CA GLN A 88 -4.17 -14.63 -11.79
C GLN A 88 -3.76 -15.71 -10.77
N PRO A 89 -2.91 -15.39 -9.77
CA PRO A 89 -2.61 -16.27 -8.62
C PRO A 89 -3.88 -16.80 -7.92
N ASP A 90 -3.80 -17.97 -7.28
CA ASP A 90 -4.97 -18.51 -6.58
C ASP A 90 -5.22 -17.78 -5.24
N PHE A 91 -4.14 -17.37 -4.58
CA PHE A 91 -4.16 -16.56 -3.38
C PHE A 91 -3.00 -15.56 -3.37
N PHE A 92 -3.12 -14.55 -2.50
CA PHE A 92 -2.00 -13.78 -2.00
C PHE A 92 -1.95 -13.90 -0.49
N ASP A 93 -0.78 -14.26 0.04
CA ASP A 93 -0.49 -14.23 1.47
C ASP A 93 0.15 -12.88 1.81
N PHE A 94 -0.30 -12.28 2.91
CA PHE A 94 0.22 -11.01 3.42
C PHE A 94 0.78 -11.24 4.81
N SER A 95 1.93 -10.64 5.10
CA SER A 95 2.46 -10.63 6.46
C SER A 95 3.10 -9.31 6.83
N PHE A 96 2.75 -8.80 8.03
CA PHE A 96 3.29 -7.57 8.59
C PHE A 96 4.33 -7.91 9.65
N HIS A 97 5.46 -7.21 9.67
CA HIS A 97 6.56 -7.46 10.62
C HIS A 97 7.05 -6.18 11.28
N THR A 98 7.67 -6.34 12.44
CA THR A 98 8.47 -5.26 13.06
C THR A 98 9.70 -4.97 12.21
N ASP A 99 10.20 -3.74 12.27
CA ASP A 99 11.51 -3.40 11.71
C ASP A 99 12.67 -3.95 12.56
N VAL A 100 13.70 -4.49 11.89
CA VAL A 100 15.05 -4.68 12.45
C VAL A 100 15.95 -3.66 11.76
N PRO A 101 16.32 -2.55 12.43
CA PRO A 101 17.11 -1.50 11.81
C PRO A 101 18.48 -1.98 11.35
N ALA A 102 19.02 -1.35 10.30
CA ALA A 102 20.41 -1.49 9.90
C ALA A 102 21.34 -1.20 11.10
N GLY A 103 22.41 -1.98 11.22
CA GLY A 103 23.35 -1.87 12.32
C GLY A 103 24.72 -2.45 12.00
N PRO A 104 25.65 -2.46 12.97
CA PRO A 104 27.04 -2.89 12.73
C PRO A 104 27.21 -4.33 12.21
N ASN A 105 26.21 -5.20 12.45
CA ASN A 105 26.24 -6.61 12.06
C ASN A 105 25.35 -6.92 10.82
N SER A 106 24.49 -5.99 10.41
CA SER A 106 23.63 -6.10 9.22
C SER A 106 23.54 -4.71 8.58
N PRO A 107 24.17 -4.46 7.42
CA PRO A 107 24.29 -3.11 6.85
C PRO A 107 22.98 -2.57 6.26
N TYR A 108 21.91 -3.35 6.27
CA TYR A 108 20.56 -3.02 5.81
C TYR A 108 19.54 -3.44 6.87
N SER A 109 18.42 -2.73 6.95
CA SER A 109 17.25 -3.15 7.70
C SER A 109 16.52 -4.29 7.00
N HIS A 110 15.67 -4.99 7.76
CA HIS A 110 14.91 -6.12 7.23
C HIS A 110 13.72 -6.46 8.13
N PRO A 111 12.78 -7.32 7.68
CA PRO A 111 11.68 -7.82 8.50
C PRO A 111 12.19 -8.54 9.76
N GLY A 112 11.56 -8.23 10.88
CA GLY A 112 11.80 -8.82 12.20
C GLY A 112 10.75 -9.83 12.63
N GLY A 113 10.10 -9.58 13.76
CA GLY A 113 9.05 -10.44 14.29
C GLY A 113 7.71 -10.22 13.58
N LEU A 114 7.03 -11.32 13.28
CA LEU A 114 5.68 -11.33 12.72
C LEU A 114 4.68 -10.64 13.66
N LEU A 115 3.88 -9.73 13.11
CA LEU A 115 2.85 -8.96 13.81
C LEU A 115 1.44 -9.40 13.43
N ALA A 116 1.19 -9.60 12.14
CA ALA A 116 -0.10 -10.03 11.61
C ALA A 116 0.06 -10.72 10.26
N THR A 117 -0.93 -11.52 9.90
CA THR A 117 -1.05 -12.15 8.59
C THR A 117 -2.48 -12.00 8.08
N ASP A 118 -2.62 -11.93 6.77
CA ASP A 118 -3.90 -12.08 6.10
C ASP A 118 -3.71 -12.89 4.82
N GLN A 119 -4.79 -13.36 4.21
CA GLN A 119 -4.76 -14.07 2.93
C GLN A 119 -5.97 -13.63 2.10
N ALA A 120 -5.73 -13.27 0.85
CA ALA A 120 -6.78 -13.01 -0.11
C ALA A 120 -6.89 -14.17 -1.09
N SER A 121 -8.05 -14.81 -1.17
CA SER A 121 -8.35 -15.71 -2.28
C SER A 121 -8.68 -14.92 -3.55
N LYS A 122 -8.60 -15.58 -4.70
CA LYS A 122 -8.92 -15.01 -6.02
C LYS A 122 -10.31 -14.37 -6.17
N VAL A 123 -11.24 -14.64 -5.26
CA VAL A 123 -12.57 -13.99 -5.25
C VAL A 123 -12.65 -12.77 -4.33
N GLU A 124 -11.62 -12.53 -3.52
CA GLU A 124 -11.56 -11.44 -2.53
C GLU A 124 -10.70 -10.27 -3.00
N TYR A 125 -9.67 -10.52 -3.82
CA TYR A 125 -8.92 -9.45 -4.44
C TYR A 125 -9.50 -9.05 -5.81
N THR A 126 -9.33 -7.79 -6.16
CA THR A 126 -9.65 -7.27 -7.49
C THR A 126 -8.38 -7.00 -8.28
N VAL A 127 -8.45 -7.12 -9.60
CA VAL A 127 -7.31 -6.91 -10.51
C VAL A 127 -7.69 -5.87 -11.56
N ASN A 128 -6.85 -4.85 -11.69
CA ASN A 128 -6.97 -3.84 -12.72
C ASN A 128 -5.71 -3.87 -13.58
N TYR A 129 -5.87 -3.85 -14.89
CA TYR A 129 -4.75 -3.63 -15.78
C TYR A 129 -4.23 -2.20 -15.61
N PHE A 130 -2.95 -2.05 -15.28
CA PHE A 130 -2.35 -0.76 -14.94
C PHE A 130 -1.65 -0.14 -16.15
N GLY A 131 -0.86 -0.92 -16.87
CA GLY A 131 -0.17 -0.42 -18.07
C GLY A 131 0.76 -1.42 -18.72
N THR A 132 1.43 -0.98 -19.79
CA THR A 132 2.50 -1.73 -20.46
C THR A 132 3.79 -0.93 -20.41
N ILE A 133 4.89 -1.61 -20.12
CA ILE A 133 6.25 -1.11 -20.27
C ILE A 133 6.86 -1.77 -21.52
N ASP A 134 7.57 -0.99 -22.33
CA ASP A 134 8.29 -1.47 -23.51
C ASP A 134 9.79 -1.56 -23.20
N HIS A 135 10.31 -2.78 -23.07
CA HIS A 135 11.73 -3.08 -22.90
C HIS A 135 12.44 -3.33 -24.24
N GLY A 136 12.13 -2.52 -25.26
CA GLY A 136 12.76 -2.63 -26.58
C GLY A 136 12.15 -3.71 -27.46
N GLY A 137 10.82 -3.81 -27.45
CA GLY A 137 10.03 -4.81 -28.20
C GLY A 137 9.68 -6.06 -27.39
N ILE A 138 10.05 -6.10 -26.12
CA ILE A 138 9.56 -7.07 -25.13
C ILE A 138 8.68 -6.28 -24.16
N PHE A 139 7.40 -6.64 -24.09
CA PHE A 139 6.40 -5.92 -23.32
C PHE A 139 6.20 -6.56 -21.94
N GLU A 140 6.18 -5.73 -20.91
CA GLU A 140 5.77 -6.12 -19.57
C GLU A 140 4.40 -5.51 -19.26
N HIS A 141 3.47 -6.31 -18.76
CA HIS A 141 2.08 -5.91 -18.54
C HIS A 141 1.79 -5.83 -17.04
N VAL A 142 1.84 -4.63 -16.48
CA VAL A 142 1.70 -4.38 -15.05
C VAL A 142 0.22 -4.39 -14.66
N PHE A 143 -0.09 -5.09 -13.57
CA PHE A 143 -1.42 -5.15 -12.97
C PHE A 143 -1.40 -4.54 -11.56
N GLN A 144 -2.48 -3.85 -11.21
CA GLN A 144 -2.77 -3.42 -9.86
C GLN A 144 -3.75 -4.40 -9.22
N TYR A 145 -3.40 -4.89 -8.04
CA TYR A 145 -4.24 -5.74 -7.21
C TYR A 145 -4.72 -4.94 -6.00
N ASN A 146 -5.93 -5.26 -5.52
CA ASN A 146 -6.50 -4.58 -4.36
C ASN A 146 -7.22 -5.59 -3.48
N PHE A 147 -7.00 -5.49 -2.17
CA PHE A 147 -7.60 -6.36 -1.17
C PHE A 147 -7.96 -5.55 0.08
N ASP A 148 -9.21 -5.68 0.51
CA ASP A 148 -9.67 -5.17 1.80
C ASP A 148 -9.36 -6.21 2.87
N LEU A 149 -8.59 -5.82 3.90
CA LEU A 149 -8.15 -6.75 4.95
C LEU A 149 -9.37 -7.31 5.71
N HIS A 150 -9.32 -8.60 6.03
CA HIS A 150 -10.32 -9.25 6.86
C HIS A 150 -10.35 -8.67 8.27
N GLN A 151 -9.17 -8.27 8.76
CA GLN A 151 -9.00 -7.59 10.02
C GLN A 151 -8.11 -6.36 9.83
N TYR A 152 -8.62 -5.20 10.22
CA TYR A 152 -7.82 -3.98 10.20
C TYR A 152 -6.59 -4.13 11.07
N TRP A 153 -5.47 -3.64 10.56
CA TRP A 153 -4.19 -3.79 11.23
C TRP A 153 -3.76 -2.48 11.88
N GLN A 154 -3.60 -2.54 13.20
CA GLN A 154 -3.27 -1.38 14.03
C GLN A 154 -1.78 -1.09 13.98
N GLN A 155 -1.45 0.20 13.88
CA GLN A 155 -0.07 0.66 13.81
C GLN A 155 0.20 1.76 14.83
N GLN A 156 1.46 1.96 15.16
CA GLN A 156 1.89 3.06 16.00
C GLN A 156 2.56 4.14 15.15
N GLN A 157 2.15 5.39 15.35
CA GLN A 157 2.75 6.53 14.69
C GLN A 157 4.27 6.59 14.93
N GLY A 158 5.02 6.82 13.85
CA GLY A 158 6.49 6.96 13.85
C GLY A 158 7.25 5.64 13.85
N GLN A 159 6.57 4.49 13.76
CA GLN A 159 7.21 3.19 13.62
C GLN A 159 7.35 2.78 12.16
N ILE A 160 8.47 2.11 11.85
CA ILE A 160 8.70 1.44 10.58
C ILE A 160 8.19 0.01 10.69
N TYR A 161 7.52 -0.44 9.65
CA TYR A 161 7.00 -1.78 9.51
C TYR A 161 7.40 -2.36 8.16
N TRP A 162 7.34 -3.67 8.06
CA TRP A 162 7.59 -4.39 6.81
C TRP A 162 6.33 -5.11 6.36
N LEU A 163 6.10 -5.12 5.04
CA LEU A 163 5.04 -5.88 4.38
C LEU A 163 5.66 -6.89 3.43
N ASP A 164 5.30 -8.16 3.61
CA ASP A 164 5.51 -9.24 2.65
C ASP A 164 4.19 -9.56 1.96
N ILE A 165 4.26 -9.71 0.63
CA ILE A 165 3.17 -10.15 -0.24
C ILE A 165 3.69 -11.30 -1.09
N SER A 166 3.08 -12.47 -0.93
CA SER A 166 3.46 -13.69 -1.63
C SER A 166 2.31 -14.24 -2.48
N ALA A 167 2.52 -14.45 -3.77
CA ALA A 167 1.58 -15.08 -4.69
C ALA A 167 1.60 -16.60 -4.56
N ILE A 168 0.44 -17.20 -4.25
CA ILE A 168 0.30 -18.63 -4.05
C ILE A 168 -0.50 -19.26 -5.20
N TYR A 169 0.00 -20.38 -5.69
CA TYR A 169 -0.63 -21.15 -6.75
C TYR A 169 -0.89 -22.59 -6.30
N ALA A 170 -2.10 -23.10 -6.58
CA ALA A 170 -2.47 -24.49 -6.32
C ALA A 170 -1.71 -25.48 -7.22
N GLN A 171 -1.23 -25.01 -8.37
CA GLN A 171 -0.42 -25.76 -9.32
C GLN A 171 0.71 -24.88 -9.84
N GLN A 172 1.76 -25.48 -10.40
CA GLN A 172 2.86 -24.72 -11.00
C GLN A 172 2.31 -23.78 -12.09
N PRO A 173 2.52 -22.46 -11.95
CA PRO A 173 1.98 -21.50 -12.90
C PRO A 173 2.76 -21.54 -14.23
N MET A 174 2.07 -21.24 -15.32
CA MET A 174 2.73 -21.00 -16.62
C MET A 174 3.51 -19.69 -16.61
N PHE A 175 2.99 -18.68 -15.91
CA PHE A 175 3.59 -17.36 -15.75
C PHE A 175 3.58 -17.04 -14.26
N THR A 176 4.77 -16.96 -13.67
CA THR A 176 4.92 -16.60 -12.26
C THR A 176 4.66 -15.12 -12.07
N TRP A 177 3.95 -14.76 -11.01
CA TRP A 177 3.78 -13.38 -10.59
C TRP A 177 5.09 -12.85 -10.01
N GLY A 178 5.43 -11.62 -10.34
CA GLY A 178 6.53 -10.91 -9.70
C GLY A 178 6.04 -9.57 -9.17
N TRP A 179 6.61 -9.16 -8.05
CA TRP A 179 6.30 -7.86 -7.46
C TRP A 179 7.04 -6.78 -8.23
N HIS A 180 6.30 -5.81 -8.75
CA HIS A 180 6.86 -4.73 -9.54
C HIS A 180 7.62 -3.73 -8.67
N THR A 181 8.78 -3.26 -9.14
CA THR A 181 9.55 -2.22 -8.45
C THR A 181 8.82 -0.88 -8.37
N ALA A 182 9.06 -0.14 -7.29
CA ALA A 182 8.52 1.21 -7.10
C ALA A 182 9.32 2.28 -7.86
N LYS A 183 8.62 3.36 -8.22
CA LYS A 183 9.20 4.54 -8.86
C LYS A 183 10.11 5.34 -7.93
N THR A 184 9.74 5.39 -6.67
CA THR A 184 10.42 6.14 -5.62
C THR A 184 10.97 5.17 -4.60
N GLN A 185 12.15 5.49 -4.08
CA GLN A 185 12.76 4.78 -2.96
C GLN A 185 12.49 5.52 -1.66
N TRP A 186 12.40 4.78 -0.57
CA TRP A 186 12.34 5.27 0.78
C TRP A 186 13.14 4.34 1.72
N ASN A 187 13.80 4.92 2.71
CA ASN A 187 14.63 4.21 3.69
C ASN A 187 15.68 3.26 3.07
N ASP A 188 15.55 1.95 3.23
CA ASP A 188 16.46 0.91 2.74
C ASP A 188 15.80 0.11 1.61
N SER A 189 16.58 -0.59 0.79
CA SER A 189 16.01 -1.45 -0.25
C SER A 189 15.07 -2.51 0.31
N ALA A 190 14.05 -2.85 -0.47
CA ALA A 190 13.33 -4.10 -0.34
C ALA A 190 14.29 -5.29 -0.27
N VAL A 191 13.85 -6.34 0.43
CA VAL A 191 14.66 -7.53 0.70
C VAL A 191 13.97 -8.79 0.23
N MET A 192 14.78 -9.81 -0.04
CA MET A 192 14.37 -11.17 -0.35
C MET A 192 14.94 -12.15 0.66
N LEU A 193 14.09 -13.05 1.14
CA LEU A 193 14.49 -14.24 1.89
C LEU A 193 14.45 -15.44 0.94
N ALA A 194 15.62 -15.94 0.54
CA ALA A 194 15.75 -17.11 -0.33
C ALA A 194 16.42 -18.28 0.40
N PRO A 195 16.18 -19.55 0.00
CA PRO A 195 16.87 -20.69 0.56
C PRO A 195 18.39 -20.56 0.46
N GLY A 196 19.06 -20.72 1.60
CA GLY A 196 20.52 -20.68 1.65
C GLY A 196 21.10 -19.28 1.80
N THR A 197 20.28 -18.22 1.96
CA THR A 197 20.82 -16.89 2.31
C THR A 197 21.44 -16.94 3.71
N PRO A 198 22.78 -16.76 3.85
CA PRO A 198 23.49 -17.05 5.10
C PRO A 198 23.08 -16.16 6.29
N GLN A 199 22.50 -14.98 6.01
CA GLN A 199 22.07 -13.99 6.99
C GLN A 199 20.55 -13.83 7.07
N GLY A 200 19.78 -14.65 6.33
CA GLY A 200 18.33 -14.50 6.22
C GLY A 200 17.94 -13.58 5.06
N TRP A 201 17.47 -12.37 5.36
CA TRP A 201 17.09 -11.40 4.35
C TRP A 201 18.32 -10.84 3.63
N ALA A 202 18.19 -10.55 2.34
CA ALA A 202 19.19 -9.83 1.55
C ALA A 202 18.51 -8.81 0.63
N PRO A 203 19.08 -7.62 0.42
CA PRO A 203 18.54 -6.64 -0.53
C PRO A 203 18.31 -7.26 -1.91
N ILE A 204 17.20 -6.89 -2.56
CA ILE A 204 16.87 -7.38 -3.91
C ILE A 204 17.89 -6.91 -4.96
N ASP A 205 18.55 -5.79 -4.70
CA ASP A 205 19.59 -5.23 -5.55
C ASP A 205 20.90 -4.97 -4.81
N SER A 206 22.00 -5.15 -5.54
CA SER A 206 23.37 -4.94 -5.04
C SER A 206 23.98 -3.59 -5.45
N GLY A 207 23.17 -2.71 -6.05
CA GLY A 207 23.58 -1.43 -6.59
C GLY A 207 22.74 -0.28 -6.03
N GLU A 208 21.96 0.36 -6.90
CA GLU A 208 21.00 1.39 -6.46
C GLU A 208 19.88 0.73 -5.66
N PRO A 209 19.43 1.32 -4.53
CA PRO A 209 18.33 0.77 -3.75
C PRO A 209 17.09 0.55 -4.61
N ARG A 210 16.28 -0.46 -4.30
CA ARG A 210 15.01 -0.67 -4.97
C ARG A 210 13.98 -1.10 -3.96
N ASP A 211 12.81 -0.54 -4.15
CA ASP A 211 11.64 -0.78 -3.33
C ASP A 211 10.58 -1.42 -4.22
N LEU A 212 9.53 -1.94 -3.59
CA LEU A 212 8.43 -2.62 -4.25
C LEU A 212 7.18 -1.72 -4.25
N ALA A 213 6.37 -1.86 -5.28
CA ALA A 213 5.24 -0.95 -5.48
C ALA A 213 4.02 -1.42 -4.67
N PHE A 214 3.59 -0.59 -3.72
CA PHE A 214 2.36 -0.78 -2.96
C PHE A 214 1.82 0.52 -2.36
N GLU A 215 0.52 0.56 -2.11
CA GLU A 215 -0.16 1.60 -1.34
C GLU A 215 -0.93 0.95 -0.19
N LEU A 216 -0.96 1.66 0.94
CA LEU A 216 -1.73 1.26 2.11
C LEU A 216 -2.70 2.36 2.44
N SER A 217 -3.90 1.99 2.86
CA SER A 217 -4.94 2.98 3.09
C SER A 217 -5.76 2.67 4.34
N THR A 218 -6.52 3.68 4.76
CA THR A 218 -7.49 3.60 5.84
C THR A 218 -8.83 4.16 5.41
N VAL A 219 -9.90 3.47 5.78
CA VAL A 219 -11.25 4.03 5.82
C VAL A 219 -11.49 4.53 7.24
N PRO A 220 -11.68 5.84 7.46
CA PRO A 220 -11.92 6.34 8.81
C PRO A 220 -13.26 5.83 9.32
N GLU A 221 -13.27 5.38 10.58
CA GLU A 221 -14.55 5.11 11.22
C GLU A 221 -15.41 6.39 11.25
N PRO A 222 -16.75 6.28 11.15
CA PRO A 222 -17.66 7.43 11.18
C PRO A 222 -17.44 8.39 12.37
N GLY A 223 -16.91 7.91 13.50
CA GLY A 223 -16.57 8.74 14.66
C GLY A 223 -15.31 9.61 14.48
N ALA A 224 -14.31 9.15 13.72
CA ALA A 224 -13.09 9.90 13.44
C ALA A 224 -13.36 11.13 12.55
N MET A 225 -14.30 10.99 11.61
CA MET A 225 -14.76 12.09 10.75
C MET A 225 -15.37 13.26 11.55
N ILE A 226 -16.02 12.99 12.68
CA ILE A 226 -16.61 14.02 13.55
C ILE A 226 -15.51 14.83 14.26
N LEU A 227 -14.43 14.19 14.69
CA LEU A 227 -13.32 14.86 15.38
C LEU A 227 -12.51 15.77 14.46
N PHE A 228 -12.26 15.36 13.21
CA PHE A 228 -11.63 16.22 12.20
C PHE A 228 -12.50 17.43 11.85
N GLY A 229 -13.83 17.26 11.83
CA GLY A 229 -14.78 18.37 11.71
C GLY A 229 -14.69 19.36 12.88
N MET A 230 -14.51 18.88 14.12
CA MET A 230 -14.47 19.73 15.31
C MET A 230 -13.12 20.44 15.55
N GLY A 231 -12.00 19.86 15.10
CA GLY A 231 -10.66 20.46 15.23
C GLY A 231 -10.51 21.81 14.52
N GLY A 232 -11.16 21.99 13.36
CA GLY A 232 -11.19 23.26 12.62
C GLY A 232 -11.97 24.37 13.34
N PHE A 233 -12.99 24.03 14.13
CA PHE A 233 -13.79 25.01 14.87
C PHE A 233 -13.06 25.60 16.08
N PHE A 234 -12.17 24.82 16.72
CA PHE A 234 -11.39 25.33 17.86
C PHE A 234 -10.33 26.37 17.46
N TRP A 235 -9.81 26.30 16.24
CA TRP A 235 -8.84 27.29 15.74
C TRP A 235 -9.51 28.60 15.31
N LEU A 236 -10.72 28.54 14.73
CA LEU A 236 -11.52 29.74 14.41
C LEU A 236 -12.03 30.46 15.67
N ALA A 237 -12.47 29.72 16.70
CA ALA A 237 -12.98 30.32 17.93
C ALA A 237 -11.91 31.09 18.74
N LYS A 238 -10.62 30.72 18.59
CA LYS A 238 -9.51 31.42 19.27
C LYS A 238 -9.11 32.72 18.59
N ARG A 239 -9.42 32.92 17.30
CA ARG A 239 -9.06 34.15 16.55
C ARG A 239 -10.06 35.29 16.74
N ILE A 240 -11.32 34.99 17.11
CA ILE A 240 -12.37 36.01 17.30
C ILE A 240 -12.30 36.69 18.68
N ARG A 241 -11.59 36.12 19.67
CA ARG A 241 -11.45 36.72 21.03
C ARG A 241 -10.27 37.69 21.19
N LYS A 242 -9.58 38.10 20.13
CA LYS A 242 -8.50 39.11 20.20
C LYS A 242 -8.86 40.49 19.62
N HIS A 243 -10.09 40.70 19.17
CA HIS A 243 -10.57 42.00 18.68
C HIS A 243 -11.97 42.35 19.20
N VAL A 244 -12.12 42.37 20.53
CA VAL A 244 -13.11 43.19 21.23
C VAL A 244 -12.43 43.78 22.45
#